data_AF-A0A6I6IVA4-F1
#
_entry.id   AF-A0A6I6IVA4-F1
#
_cell.length_a   1.000
_cell.length_b   1.000
_cell.length_c   1.000
_cell.angle_alpha   90.00
_cell.angle_beta   90.00
_cell.angle_gamma   90.00
#
_symmetry.space_group_name_H-M   'P 1'
#
loop_
_entity.id
_entity.type
_entity.pdbx_description
1 polymer ?
#
loop_
_entity_poly.entity_id
_entity_poly.type
_entity_poly.pdbx_seq_one_letter_code
_entity_poly.pdbx_strand_id
1 'polypeptide(L)'
;MREPLFILCPGGSFSSIVCAVIGQHPQAFGLPEVHLFVRGTVGGLLDLDTPFFGHPGASSGLKRAVAELVFGEQTYESVEQAAEWLDARRAKTGGQLFQELCEMSGDKVVIDKSPSNPKQERLEAIYRAFPNARYLHLTRHPRPTCRSRFKAHSSGRPKDVPETEYEARWVERHHSICAFATRLDPVQYMHLQGEWFLERPDQVLPQICEWLELSTDPASIEAMMKPECSPFAKMGPDNARLGNNRGFVEKPHFRVGPVRPENLDDPLEWVSAGTAHFADQTRMLAHQLGYDT
;
A
#
# COMPACT_ATOMS: atom_id res chain seq x y z
N MET A 1 0.00 -21.09 9.33
CA MET A 1 -0.07 -19.85 8.55
C MET A 1 1.10 -18.97 8.96
N ARG A 2 1.84 -18.40 8.01
CA ARG A 2 2.88 -17.40 8.34
C ARG A 2 2.21 -16.08 8.72
N GLU A 3 2.82 -15.34 9.63
CA GLU A 3 2.34 -14.00 10.00
C GLU A 3 2.37 -13.06 8.78
N PRO A 4 1.33 -12.26 8.53
CA PRO A 4 1.28 -11.38 7.37
C PRO A 4 2.18 -10.15 7.52
N LEU A 5 2.48 -9.53 6.38
CA LEU A 5 3.17 -8.26 6.29
C LEU A 5 2.17 -7.15 5.91
N PHE A 6 2.16 -6.06 6.67
CA PHE A 6 1.46 -4.83 6.31
C PHE A 6 2.45 -3.73 5.90
N ILE A 7 2.34 -3.22 4.69
CA ILE A 7 3.12 -2.06 4.23
C ILE A 7 2.34 -0.79 4.57
N LEU A 8 2.89 0.02 5.46
CA LEU A 8 2.27 1.22 6.00
C LEU A 8 2.92 2.47 5.41
N CYS A 9 2.14 3.24 4.64
CA CYS A 9 2.56 4.51 4.06
C CYS A 9 1.37 5.35 3.59
N PRO A 10 1.50 6.68 3.44
CA PRO A 10 0.56 7.45 2.65
C PRO A 10 0.64 7.04 1.17
N GLY A 11 -0.46 7.17 0.44
CA GLY A 11 -0.43 6.92 -1.01
C GLY A 11 0.45 7.95 -1.73
N GLY A 12 1.20 7.49 -2.74
CA GLY A 12 2.23 8.28 -3.40
C GLY A 12 3.67 7.89 -3.02
N SER A 13 3.84 6.83 -2.21
CA SER A 13 5.14 6.44 -1.62
C SER A 13 5.67 5.11 -2.16
N PHE A 14 5.63 4.89 -3.48
CA PHE A 14 6.14 3.66 -4.15
C PHE A 14 5.48 2.34 -3.72
N SER A 15 4.41 2.40 -2.95
CA SER A 15 3.90 1.26 -2.21
C SER A 15 3.32 0.13 -3.06
N SER A 16 2.76 0.43 -4.24
CA SER A 16 2.36 -0.62 -5.21
C SER A 16 3.55 -1.39 -5.77
N ILE A 17 4.64 -0.71 -6.13
CA ILE A 17 5.82 -1.40 -6.69
C ILE A 17 6.54 -2.20 -5.61
N VAL A 18 6.67 -1.67 -4.39
CA VAL A 18 7.25 -2.40 -3.25
C VAL A 18 6.44 -3.65 -2.92
N CYS A 19 5.11 -3.53 -2.82
CA CYS A 19 4.23 -4.69 -2.57
C CYS A 19 4.39 -5.76 -3.66
N ALA A 20 4.41 -5.35 -4.94
CA ALA A 20 4.55 -6.29 -6.05
C ALA A 20 5.92 -6.98 -6.03
N VAL A 21 7.01 -6.25 -5.81
CA VAL A 21 8.38 -6.81 -5.74
C VAL A 21 8.49 -7.84 -4.62
N ILE A 22 8.09 -7.50 -3.38
CA ILE A 22 8.15 -8.45 -2.26
C ILE A 22 7.19 -9.63 -2.51
N GLY A 23 6.01 -9.35 -3.08
CA GLY A 23 5.00 -10.35 -3.39
C GLY A 23 5.35 -11.34 -4.50
N GLN A 24 6.41 -11.08 -5.28
CA GLN A 24 6.95 -12.05 -6.26
C GLN A 24 7.91 -13.06 -5.64
N HIS A 25 8.31 -12.89 -4.38
CA HIS A 25 9.10 -13.90 -3.70
C HIS A 25 8.32 -15.25 -3.65
N PRO A 26 8.93 -16.41 -3.94
CA PRO A 26 8.22 -17.70 -4.00
C PRO A 26 7.43 -18.05 -2.73
N GLN A 27 7.95 -17.65 -1.56
CA GLN A 27 7.33 -17.83 -0.24
C GLN A 27 6.43 -16.65 0.19
N ALA A 28 6.07 -15.74 -0.70
CA ALA A 28 5.17 -14.62 -0.43
C ALA A 28 4.01 -14.55 -1.42
N PHE A 29 3.00 -13.75 -1.06
CA PHE A 29 1.87 -13.40 -1.92
C PHE A 29 1.50 -11.93 -1.71
N GLY A 30 1.78 -11.08 -2.71
CA GLY A 30 1.41 -9.67 -2.70
C GLY A 30 -0.03 -9.46 -3.14
N LEU A 31 -0.88 -8.97 -2.23
CA LEU A 31 -2.25 -8.59 -2.55
C LEU A 31 -2.30 -7.25 -3.31
N PRO A 32 -3.38 -7.00 -4.09
CA PRO A 32 -3.75 -5.64 -4.47
C PRO A 32 -4.21 -4.85 -3.22
N GLU A 33 -4.57 -3.58 -3.40
CA GLU A 33 -5.21 -2.78 -2.34
C GLU A 33 -6.59 -3.37 -2.01
N VAL A 34 -6.68 -4.17 -0.94
CA VAL A 34 -7.92 -4.84 -0.52
C VAL A 34 -8.79 -4.00 0.40
N HIS A 35 -8.23 -2.98 1.06
CA HIS A 35 -8.96 -2.00 1.87
C HIS A 35 -9.87 -2.59 2.98
N LEU A 36 -9.59 -3.81 3.44
CA LEU A 36 -10.46 -4.57 4.35
C LEU A 36 -10.75 -3.87 5.69
N PHE A 37 -9.89 -2.96 6.12
CA PHE A 37 -10.02 -2.23 7.38
C PHE A 37 -10.67 -0.83 7.22
N VAL A 38 -11.18 -0.49 6.03
CA VAL A 38 -11.84 0.82 5.80
C VAL A 38 -13.22 0.91 6.46
N ARG A 39 -13.87 -0.24 6.67
CA ARG A 39 -15.19 -0.38 7.30
C ARG A 39 -15.16 -1.51 8.32
N GLY A 40 -16.15 -1.56 9.20
CA GLY A 40 -16.23 -2.60 10.25
C GLY A 40 -16.47 -4.01 9.70
N THR A 41 -17.07 -4.12 8.51
CA THR A 41 -17.41 -5.40 7.87
C THR A 41 -17.12 -5.38 6.37
N VAL A 42 -17.00 -6.58 5.79
CA VAL A 42 -16.88 -6.78 4.34
C VAL A 42 -18.04 -6.14 3.60
N GLY A 43 -19.28 -6.31 4.09
CA GLY A 43 -20.45 -5.70 3.47
C GLY A 43 -20.38 -4.18 3.43
N GLY A 44 -19.92 -3.54 4.51
CA GLY A 44 -19.76 -2.09 4.51
C GLY A 44 -18.72 -1.59 3.50
N LEU A 45 -17.67 -2.39 3.22
CA LEU A 45 -16.73 -2.10 2.14
C LEU A 45 -17.36 -2.29 0.76
N LEU A 46 -18.12 -3.37 0.54
CA LEU A 46 -18.83 -3.59 -0.73
C LEU A 46 -19.83 -2.48 -1.03
N ASP A 47 -20.50 -1.94 0.00
CA ASP A 47 -21.44 -0.83 -0.15
C ASP A 47 -20.78 0.43 -0.74
N LEU A 48 -19.47 0.62 -0.52
CA LEU A 48 -18.71 1.75 -1.10
C LEU A 48 -18.66 1.75 -2.63
N ASP A 49 -18.94 0.62 -3.29
CA ASP A 49 -19.03 0.57 -4.74
C ASP A 49 -20.31 1.22 -5.27
N THR A 50 -21.31 1.45 -4.41
CA THR A 50 -22.53 2.15 -4.78
C THR A 50 -22.31 3.68 -4.74
N PRO A 51 -22.86 4.45 -5.70
CA PRO A 51 -22.68 5.90 -5.74
C PRO A 51 -23.18 6.63 -4.48
N PHE A 52 -24.13 6.04 -3.75
CA PHE A 52 -24.70 6.65 -2.55
C PHE A 52 -23.72 6.60 -1.37
N PHE A 53 -22.95 5.53 -1.23
CA PHE A 53 -22.05 5.32 -0.09
C PHE A 53 -20.58 5.59 -0.42
N GLY A 54 -20.19 5.65 -1.70
CA GLY A 54 -18.80 5.81 -2.10
C GLY A 54 -18.57 6.05 -3.60
N HIS A 55 -17.50 5.43 -4.10
CA HIS A 55 -17.06 5.56 -5.48
C HIS A 55 -17.01 4.17 -6.11
N PRO A 56 -17.62 3.95 -7.28
CA PRO A 56 -17.54 2.68 -7.99
C PRO A 56 -16.10 2.18 -8.09
N GLY A 57 -15.89 0.93 -7.66
CA GLY A 57 -14.59 0.27 -7.70
C GLY A 57 -13.73 0.40 -6.44
N ALA A 58 -14.27 0.93 -5.34
CA ALA A 58 -13.63 0.92 -4.03
C ALA A 58 -13.22 -0.48 -3.56
N SER A 59 -13.97 -1.53 -3.95
CA SER A 59 -13.66 -2.92 -3.63
C SER A 59 -12.95 -3.70 -4.75
N SER A 60 -12.55 -3.04 -5.86
CA SER A 60 -11.99 -3.74 -7.04
C SER A 60 -10.79 -4.61 -6.71
N GLY A 61 -9.87 -4.12 -5.87
CA GLY A 61 -8.70 -4.90 -5.46
C GLY A 61 -9.10 -6.17 -4.69
N LEU A 62 -10.05 -6.06 -3.77
CA LEU A 62 -10.57 -7.21 -3.02
C LEU A 62 -11.24 -8.24 -3.94
N LYS A 63 -12.12 -7.79 -4.85
CA LYS A 63 -12.78 -8.66 -5.82
C LYS A 63 -11.76 -9.39 -6.71
N ARG A 64 -10.73 -8.70 -7.18
CA ARG A 64 -9.64 -9.30 -7.97
C ARG A 64 -8.81 -10.30 -7.17
N ALA A 65 -8.52 -10.01 -5.90
CA ALA A 65 -7.79 -10.92 -5.03
C ALA A 65 -8.56 -12.23 -4.83
N VAL A 66 -9.88 -12.14 -4.60
CA VAL A 66 -10.76 -13.31 -4.47
C VAL A 66 -10.89 -14.05 -5.81
N ALA A 67 -11.05 -13.34 -6.93
CA ALA A 67 -11.10 -13.95 -8.27
C ALA A 67 -9.85 -14.81 -8.52
N GLU A 68 -8.66 -14.26 -8.25
CA GLU A 68 -7.39 -14.98 -8.40
C GLU A 68 -7.26 -16.18 -7.44
N LEU A 69 -7.53 -15.98 -6.14
CA LEU A 69 -7.29 -17.01 -5.12
C LEU A 69 -8.34 -18.13 -5.12
N VAL A 70 -9.60 -17.81 -5.41
CA VAL A 70 -10.72 -18.75 -5.29
C VAL A 70 -11.10 -19.34 -6.64
N PHE A 71 -11.02 -18.55 -7.71
CA PHE A 71 -11.47 -18.95 -9.05
C PHE A 71 -10.32 -19.14 -10.04
N GLY A 72 -9.08 -18.77 -9.68
CA GLY A 72 -7.86 -19.02 -10.46
C GLY A 72 -7.69 -18.11 -11.68
N GLU A 73 -8.55 -17.12 -11.87
CA GLU A 73 -8.48 -16.18 -12.99
C GLU A 73 -9.14 -14.82 -12.66
N GLN A 74 -9.00 -13.85 -13.57
CA GLN A 74 -9.54 -12.49 -13.42
C GLN A 74 -10.29 -12.05 -14.71
N THR A 75 -11.29 -12.84 -15.08
CA THR A 75 -12.30 -12.53 -16.10
C THR A 75 -13.45 -11.70 -15.51
N TYR A 76 -14.33 -11.15 -16.36
CA TYR A 76 -15.51 -10.45 -15.87
C TYR A 76 -16.37 -11.37 -15.00
N GLU A 77 -16.57 -12.60 -15.46
CA GLU A 77 -17.39 -13.63 -14.83
C GLU A 77 -16.82 -14.08 -13.47
N SER A 78 -15.51 -14.38 -13.40
CA SER A 78 -14.87 -14.74 -12.12
C SER A 78 -14.88 -13.60 -11.10
N VAL A 79 -14.84 -12.35 -11.56
CA VAL A 79 -15.00 -11.18 -10.68
C VAL A 79 -16.45 -11.04 -10.17
N GLU A 80 -17.47 -11.37 -10.96
CA GLU A 80 -18.86 -11.44 -10.47
C GLU A 80 -19.01 -12.56 -9.44
N GLN A 81 -18.46 -13.74 -9.71
CA GLN A 81 -18.44 -14.86 -8.76
C GLN A 81 -17.71 -14.48 -7.46
N ALA A 82 -16.61 -13.74 -7.56
CA ALA A 82 -15.91 -13.19 -6.41
C ALA A 82 -16.76 -12.18 -5.62
N ALA A 83 -17.56 -11.36 -6.30
CA ALA A 83 -18.48 -10.44 -5.66
C ALA A 83 -19.57 -11.19 -4.88
N GLU A 84 -20.18 -12.23 -5.47
CA GLU A 84 -21.16 -13.09 -4.78
C GLU A 84 -20.54 -13.82 -3.58
N TRP A 85 -19.31 -14.33 -3.75
CA TRP A 85 -18.56 -15.00 -2.70
C TRP A 85 -18.25 -14.06 -1.51
N LEU A 86 -17.93 -12.80 -1.79
CA LEU A 86 -17.75 -11.74 -0.80
C LEU A 86 -19.09 -11.35 -0.16
N ASP A 87 -20.17 -11.37 -0.92
CA ASP A 87 -21.51 -11.06 -0.43
C ASP A 87 -22.01 -12.09 0.60
N ALA A 88 -21.73 -13.38 0.36
CA ALA A 88 -21.95 -14.44 1.34
C ALA A 88 -21.14 -14.25 2.65
N ARG A 89 -20.14 -13.36 2.65
CA ARG A 89 -19.25 -13.04 3.78
C ARG A 89 -19.45 -11.64 4.33
N ARG A 90 -20.50 -10.92 3.93
CA ARG A 90 -20.74 -9.52 4.35
C ARG A 90 -20.62 -9.24 5.83
N ALA A 91 -21.03 -10.19 6.68
CA ALA A 91 -21.03 -10.03 8.14
C ALA A 91 -19.62 -10.14 8.76
N LYS A 92 -18.63 -10.69 8.04
CA LYS A 92 -17.27 -10.83 8.54
C LYS A 92 -16.61 -9.47 8.71
N THR A 93 -15.76 -9.36 9.71
CA THR A 93 -14.83 -8.24 9.85
C THR A 93 -13.72 -8.33 8.81
N GLY A 94 -13.03 -7.21 8.56
CA GLY A 94 -11.87 -7.19 7.68
C GLY A 94 -10.77 -8.17 8.12
N GLY A 95 -10.52 -8.29 9.43
CA GLY A 95 -9.54 -9.24 9.98
C GLY A 95 -9.92 -10.69 9.74
N GLN A 96 -11.19 -11.07 9.93
CA GLN A 96 -11.66 -12.44 9.66
C GLN A 96 -11.54 -12.80 8.18
N LEU A 97 -11.90 -11.89 7.26
CA LEU A 97 -11.72 -12.15 5.83
C LEU A 97 -10.23 -12.18 5.45
N PHE A 98 -9.39 -11.33 6.05
CA PHE A 98 -7.95 -11.36 5.80
C PHE A 98 -7.33 -12.69 6.22
N GLN A 99 -7.74 -13.25 7.36
CA GLN A 99 -7.32 -14.58 7.81
C GLN A 99 -7.68 -15.65 6.77
N GLU A 100 -8.89 -15.63 6.21
CA GLU A 100 -9.27 -16.54 5.12
C GLU A 100 -8.39 -16.37 3.88
N LEU A 101 -8.05 -15.13 3.49
CA LEU A 101 -7.13 -14.90 2.36
C LEU A 101 -5.72 -15.46 2.65
N CYS A 102 -5.27 -15.38 3.90
CA CYS A 102 -4.01 -16.00 4.33
C CYS A 102 -4.07 -17.52 4.26
N GLU A 103 -5.16 -18.14 4.69
CA GLU A 103 -5.36 -19.60 4.61
C GLU A 103 -5.35 -20.08 3.15
N MET A 104 -6.02 -19.35 2.26
CA MET A 104 -6.05 -19.64 0.81
C MET A 104 -4.69 -19.49 0.13
N SER A 105 -3.80 -18.66 0.70
CA SER A 105 -2.45 -18.44 0.17
C SER A 105 -1.45 -19.52 0.63
N GLY A 106 -1.89 -20.52 1.42
CA GLY A 106 -1.07 -21.62 1.91
C GLY A 106 0.04 -21.16 2.88
N ASP A 107 1.26 -21.62 2.63
CA ASP A 107 2.43 -21.30 3.48
C ASP A 107 3.12 -19.97 3.13
N LYS A 108 2.53 -19.18 2.24
CA LYS A 108 3.09 -17.89 1.83
C LYS A 108 2.85 -16.80 2.88
N VAL A 109 3.80 -15.89 3.02
CA VAL A 109 3.58 -14.61 3.72
C VAL A 109 2.65 -13.76 2.85
N VAL A 110 1.44 -13.49 3.33
CA VAL A 110 0.53 -12.57 2.65
C VAL A 110 0.90 -11.13 2.96
N ILE A 111 0.96 -10.31 1.92
CA ILE A 111 1.37 -8.91 2.03
C ILE A 111 0.18 -8.03 1.64
N ASP A 112 -0.26 -7.18 2.56
CA ASP A 112 -1.21 -6.13 2.26
C ASP A 112 -0.54 -4.76 2.28
N LYS A 113 -0.77 -4.06 1.19
CA LYS A 113 -0.53 -2.64 1.08
C LYS A 113 -1.84 -2.02 0.68
N SER A 114 -2.45 -1.34 1.64
CA SER A 114 -3.60 -0.50 1.41
C SER A 114 -3.29 0.90 1.97
N PRO A 115 -3.20 1.97 1.15
CA PRO A 115 -2.84 3.31 1.62
C PRO A 115 -3.87 3.91 2.59
N SER A 116 -5.00 3.24 2.77
CA SER A 116 -6.01 3.50 3.79
C SER A 116 -5.61 3.04 5.20
N ASN A 117 -4.74 2.04 5.34
CA ASN A 117 -4.44 1.38 6.61
C ASN A 117 -3.78 2.27 7.65
N PRO A 118 -2.91 3.24 7.30
CA PRO A 118 -2.31 4.15 8.27
C PRO A 118 -3.31 5.17 8.82
N LYS A 119 -4.33 4.71 9.54
CA LYS A 119 -5.17 5.50 10.43
C LYS A 119 -5.17 4.80 11.77
N GLN A 120 -5.18 5.55 12.86
CA GLN A 120 -5.13 4.99 14.20
C GLN A 120 -6.15 3.86 14.40
N GLU A 121 -7.43 4.09 14.09
CA GLU A 121 -8.48 3.10 14.28
C GLU A 121 -8.29 1.82 13.44
N ARG A 122 -7.63 1.93 12.29
CA ARG A 122 -7.38 0.80 11.37
C ARG A 122 -6.13 0.03 11.75
N LEU A 123 -5.09 0.73 12.20
CA LEU A 123 -3.90 0.11 12.78
C LEU A 123 -4.26 -0.72 14.02
N GLU A 124 -5.15 -0.20 14.89
CA GLU A 124 -5.68 -0.99 16.02
C GLU A 124 -6.46 -2.22 15.56
N ALA A 125 -7.29 -2.09 14.52
CA ALA A 125 -8.06 -3.23 13.99
C ALA A 125 -7.15 -4.29 13.37
N ILE A 126 -6.09 -3.88 12.66
CA ILE A 126 -5.07 -4.78 12.10
C ILE A 126 -4.34 -5.49 13.23
N TYR A 127 -3.82 -4.75 14.21
CA TYR A 127 -3.07 -5.32 15.34
C TYR A 127 -3.92 -6.29 16.18
N ARG A 128 -5.20 -5.98 16.38
CA ARG A 128 -6.13 -6.91 17.06
C ARG A 128 -6.32 -8.21 16.29
N ALA A 129 -6.37 -8.15 14.95
CA ALA A 129 -6.56 -9.32 14.11
C ALA A 129 -5.27 -10.13 13.94
N PHE A 130 -4.11 -9.46 13.97
CA PHE A 130 -2.78 -10.03 13.75
C PHE A 130 -1.75 -9.42 14.71
N PRO A 131 -1.74 -9.84 15.99
CA PRO A 131 -0.88 -9.25 17.01
C PRO A 131 0.62 -9.48 16.76
N ASN A 132 0.97 -10.51 15.99
CA ASN A 132 2.34 -10.88 15.65
C ASN A 132 2.71 -10.52 14.19
N ALA A 133 1.87 -9.77 13.48
CA ALA A 133 2.17 -9.34 12.12
C ALA A 133 3.45 -8.49 12.07
N ARG A 134 4.07 -8.46 10.89
CA ARG A 134 5.17 -7.57 10.58
C ARG A 134 4.66 -6.33 9.85
N TYR A 135 5.33 -5.21 10.07
CA TYR A 135 4.94 -3.89 9.59
C TYR A 135 6.13 -3.19 8.93
N LEU A 136 6.05 -3.00 7.62
CA LEU A 136 7.03 -2.20 6.87
C LEU A 136 6.54 -0.77 6.79
N HIS A 137 7.13 0.13 7.57
CA HIS A 137 6.91 1.57 7.43
C HIS A 137 7.70 2.07 6.21
N LEU A 138 6.99 2.28 5.11
CA LEU A 138 7.56 2.76 3.86
C LEU A 138 7.41 4.28 3.79
N THR A 139 8.51 5.00 3.68
CA THR A 139 8.52 6.45 3.55
C THR A 139 8.92 6.91 2.16
N ARG A 140 8.47 8.10 1.80
CA ARG A 140 8.97 8.85 0.65
C ARG A 140 9.10 10.30 1.08
N HIS A 141 10.09 11.01 0.54
CA HIS A 141 10.28 12.43 0.82
C HIS A 141 8.95 13.20 0.66
N PRO A 142 8.62 14.16 1.56
CA PRO A 142 7.33 14.84 1.55
C PRO A 142 7.08 15.57 0.22
N ARG A 143 8.07 16.28 -0.32
CA ARG A 143 7.96 17.03 -1.59
C ARG A 143 7.44 16.22 -2.78
N PRO A 144 8.10 15.13 -3.23
CA PRO A 144 7.60 14.35 -4.35
C PRO A 144 6.29 13.62 -4.02
N THR A 145 6.01 13.33 -2.74
CA THR A 145 4.73 12.75 -2.31
C THR A 145 3.57 13.73 -2.49
N CYS A 146 3.73 14.95 -1.95
CA CYS A 146 2.75 16.03 -2.07
C CYS A 146 2.57 16.47 -3.53
N ARG A 147 3.67 16.67 -4.28
CA ARG A 147 3.64 16.98 -5.72
C ARG A 147 2.88 15.92 -6.52
N SER A 148 3.15 14.63 -6.27
CA SER A 148 2.44 13.55 -6.95
C SER A 148 0.94 13.58 -6.64
N ARG A 149 0.58 13.89 -5.40
CA ARG A 149 -0.82 13.94 -4.96
C ARG A 149 -1.54 15.15 -5.57
N PHE A 150 -0.92 16.31 -5.58
CA PHE A 150 -1.42 17.52 -6.23
C PHE A 150 -1.73 17.26 -7.70
N LYS A 151 -0.75 16.73 -8.48
CA LYS A 151 -0.96 16.40 -9.90
C LYS A 151 -2.14 15.46 -10.13
N ALA A 152 -2.31 14.45 -9.28
CA ALA A 152 -3.43 13.53 -9.34
C ALA A 152 -4.79 14.19 -9.02
N HIS A 153 -4.81 15.22 -8.16
CA HIS A 153 -6.02 15.99 -7.85
C HIS A 153 -6.40 16.95 -8.98
N SER A 154 -5.41 17.62 -9.58
CA SER A 154 -5.61 18.52 -10.74
C SER A 154 -6.21 17.80 -11.96
N SER A 155 -6.14 16.47 -12.02
CA SER A 155 -6.66 15.65 -13.12
C SER A 155 -8.10 15.12 -12.94
N GLY A 156 -8.84 15.40 -11.85
CA GLY A 156 -10.23 14.91 -11.76
C GLY A 156 -11.00 14.89 -10.44
N ARG A 157 -10.72 15.74 -9.44
CA ARG A 157 -11.55 15.90 -8.22
C ARG A 157 -11.81 17.39 -7.88
N PRO A 158 -12.76 17.73 -6.98
CA PRO A 158 -13.30 19.09 -6.80
C PRO A 158 -12.23 20.15 -6.55
N LYS A 159 -12.45 21.37 -7.06
CA LYS A 159 -11.51 22.50 -7.06
C LYS A 159 -11.24 23.12 -5.67
N ASP A 160 -11.85 22.58 -4.60
CA ASP A 160 -11.90 23.21 -3.28
C ASP A 160 -11.00 22.53 -2.21
N VAL A 161 -10.12 21.61 -2.62
CA VAL A 161 -9.13 20.99 -1.72
C VAL A 161 -8.02 22.01 -1.44
N PRO A 162 -7.79 22.44 -0.18
CA PRO A 162 -6.71 23.37 0.14
C PRO A 162 -5.35 22.82 -0.31
N GLU A 163 -4.50 23.68 -0.87
CA GLU A 163 -3.16 23.29 -1.37
C GLU A 163 -2.27 22.68 -0.26
N THR A 164 -2.59 22.96 1.01
CA THR A 164 -1.91 22.44 2.21
C THR A 164 -2.43 21.07 2.66
N GLU A 165 -3.55 20.57 2.13
CA GLU A 165 -4.14 19.28 2.55
C GLU A 165 -3.21 18.10 2.27
N TYR A 166 -2.36 18.21 1.23
CA TYR A 166 -1.40 17.16 0.88
C TYR A 166 -0.32 16.97 1.94
N GLU A 167 0.16 18.08 2.49
CA GLU A 167 1.12 18.10 3.60
C GLU A 167 0.48 17.56 4.87
N ALA A 168 -0.71 18.06 5.22
CA ALA A 168 -1.45 17.60 6.40
C ALA A 168 -1.70 16.09 6.38
N ARG A 169 -2.04 15.52 5.21
CA ARG A 169 -2.16 14.08 5.02
C ARG A 169 -0.83 13.34 5.18
N TRP A 170 0.26 13.87 4.66
CA TRP A 170 1.57 13.23 4.83
C TRP A 170 1.92 13.13 6.33
N VAL A 171 1.76 14.24 7.06
CA VAL A 171 1.98 14.32 8.51
C VAL A 171 1.05 13.39 9.29
N GLU A 172 -0.27 13.45 9.06
CA GLU A 172 -1.27 12.61 9.73
C GLU A 172 -0.88 11.12 9.67
N ARG A 173 -0.48 10.65 8.48
CA ARG A 173 -0.18 9.24 8.24
C ARG A 173 1.10 8.79 8.88
N HIS A 174 2.19 9.52 8.67
CA HIS A 174 3.47 9.15 9.27
C HIS A 174 3.44 9.29 10.79
N HIS A 175 2.78 10.32 11.34
CA HIS A 175 2.58 10.43 12.77
C HIS A 175 1.81 9.25 13.35
N SER A 176 0.72 8.81 12.69
CA SER A 176 -0.04 7.63 13.11
C SER A 176 0.81 6.35 13.11
N ILE A 177 1.66 6.17 12.10
CA ILE A 177 2.56 5.01 12.00
C ILE A 177 3.64 5.07 13.08
N CYS A 178 4.29 6.22 13.27
CA CYS A 178 5.30 6.40 14.30
C CYS A 178 4.72 6.13 15.70
N ALA A 179 3.55 6.69 16.01
CA ALA A 179 2.86 6.44 17.28
C ALA A 179 2.52 4.96 17.46
N PHE A 180 2.04 4.28 16.41
CA PHE A 180 1.79 2.84 16.43
C PHE A 180 3.06 2.02 16.67
N ALA A 181 4.16 2.37 15.99
CA ALA A 181 5.44 1.67 16.07
C ALA A 181 6.04 1.64 17.48
N THR A 182 5.77 2.65 18.33
CA THR A 182 6.26 2.69 19.73
C THR A 182 5.78 1.52 20.60
N ARG A 183 4.75 0.78 20.16
CA ARG A 183 4.16 -0.35 20.89
C ARG A 183 4.52 -1.71 20.31
N LEU A 184 5.22 -1.75 19.18
CA LEU A 184 5.58 -2.99 18.50
C LEU A 184 6.87 -3.57 19.05
N ASP A 185 7.01 -4.89 19.01
CA ASP A 185 8.32 -5.52 19.19
C ASP A 185 9.25 -5.10 18.04
N PRO A 186 10.55 -4.86 18.29
CA PRO A 186 11.51 -4.53 17.23
C PRO A 186 11.50 -5.50 16.05
N VAL A 187 11.22 -6.80 16.27
CA VAL A 187 11.13 -7.80 15.18
C VAL A 187 9.92 -7.58 14.28
N GLN A 188 8.88 -6.88 14.75
CA GLN A 188 7.66 -6.62 13.99
C GLN A 188 7.75 -5.36 13.13
N TYR A 189 8.79 -4.55 13.24
CA TYR A 189 8.84 -3.24 12.59
C TYR A 189 10.14 -3.01 11.83
N MET A 190 10.00 -2.63 10.56
CA MET A 190 11.09 -2.14 9.73
C MET A 190 10.70 -0.79 9.13
N HIS A 191 11.57 0.21 9.27
CA HIS A 191 11.44 1.48 8.56
C HIS A 191 12.33 1.47 7.32
N LEU A 192 11.78 1.88 6.19
CA LEU A 192 12.48 1.90 4.91
C LEU A 192 12.11 3.16 4.12
N GLN A 193 13.13 3.92 3.75
CA GLN A 193 13.01 4.95 2.73
C GLN A 193 12.85 4.30 1.36
N GLY A 194 11.74 4.58 0.68
CA GLY A 194 11.44 3.99 -0.61
C GLY A 194 12.46 4.37 -1.69
N GLU A 195 13.16 5.49 -1.52
CA GLU A 195 14.29 5.87 -2.37
C GLU A 195 15.40 4.82 -2.34
N TRP A 196 15.77 4.30 -1.17
CA TRP A 196 16.78 3.24 -1.03
C TRP A 196 16.35 1.94 -1.70
N PHE A 197 15.06 1.62 -1.64
CA PHE A 197 14.51 0.44 -2.32
C PHE A 197 14.70 0.51 -3.84
N LEU A 198 14.59 1.71 -4.44
CA LEU A 198 14.81 1.91 -5.87
C LEU A 198 16.30 1.97 -6.24
N GLU A 199 17.12 2.54 -5.36
CA GLU A 199 18.53 2.81 -5.65
C GLU A 199 19.47 1.65 -5.34
N ARG A 200 19.14 0.84 -4.32
CA ARG A 200 19.98 -0.24 -3.78
C ARG A 200 19.16 -1.52 -3.50
N PRO A 201 18.37 -2.03 -4.47
CA PRO A 201 17.58 -3.24 -4.25
C PRO A 201 18.44 -4.47 -3.94
N ASP A 202 19.68 -4.51 -4.44
CA ASP A 202 20.68 -5.53 -4.13
C ASP A 202 21.02 -5.62 -2.63
N GLN A 203 20.91 -4.51 -1.91
CA GLN A 203 21.14 -4.45 -0.46
C GLN A 203 19.84 -4.57 0.34
N VAL A 204 18.77 -3.95 -0.15
CA VAL A 204 17.49 -3.86 0.57
C VAL A 204 16.69 -5.16 0.51
N LEU A 205 16.66 -5.84 -0.64
CA LEU A 205 15.84 -7.06 -0.80
C LEU A 205 16.31 -8.22 0.09
N PRO A 206 17.62 -8.53 0.22
CA PRO A 206 18.08 -9.54 1.15
C PRO A 206 17.70 -9.23 2.61
N GLN A 207 17.83 -7.97 3.04
CA GLN A 207 17.48 -7.55 4.41
C GLN A 207 15.98 -7.73 4.70
N ILE A 208 15.12 -7.38 3.74
CA ILE A 208 13.67 -7.63 3.86
C ILE A 208 13.40 -9.13 3.95
N CYS A 209 14.06 -9.95 3.11
CA CYS A 209 13.85 -11.39 3.12
C CYS A 209 14.28 -12.02 4.44
N GLU A 210 15.46 -11.67 4.95
CA GLU A 210 15.95 -12.13 6.26
C GLU A 210 14.98 -11.74 7.38
N TRP A 211 14.55 -10.49 7.41
CA TRP A 211 13.59 -9.99 8.40
C TRP A 211 12.23 -10.71 8.34
N LEU A 212 11.77 -11.07 7.13
CA LEU A 212 10.54 -11.82 6.92
C LEU A 212 10.70 -13.35 7.04
N GLU A 213 11.91 -13.84 7.32
CA GLU A 213 12.26 -15.27 7.32
C GLU A 213 11.92 -15.96 5.97
N LEU A 214 12.31 -15.29 4.89
CA LEU A 214 12.24 -15.76 3.52
C LEU A 214 13.64 -16.13 3.00
N SER A 215 13.67 -16.98 1.98
CA SER A 215 14.92 -17.34 1.30
C SER A 215 15.61 -16.11 0.69
N THR A 216 16.94 -16.05 0.80
CA THR A 216 17.78 -15.05 0.13
C THR A 216 18.52 -15.64 -1.08
N ASP A 217 18.12 -16.83 -1.52
CA ASP A 217 18.75 -17.45 -2.68
C ASP A 217 18.61 -16.57 -3.94
N PRO A 218 19.60 -16.60 -4.85
CA PRO A 218 19.60 -15.72 -6.01
C PRO A 218 18.34 -15.82 -6.89
N ALA A 219 17.75 -17.01 -7.03
CA ALA A 219 16.56 -17.19 -7.87
C ALA A 219 15.32 -16.57 -7.24
N SER A 220 15.18 -16.64 -5.91
CA SER A 220 14.12 -15.97 -5.17
C SER A 220 14.23 -14.44 -5.28
N ILE A 221 15.43 -13.88 -5.14
CA ILE A 221 15.66 -12.44 -5.33
C ILE A 221 15.43 -12.03 -6.79
N GLU A 222 15.85 -12.83 -7.77
CA GLU A 222 15.60 -12.56 -9.18
C GLU A 222 14.09 -12.53 -9.51
N ALA A 223 13.29 -13.42 -8.89
CA ALA A 223 11.84 -13.41 -9.03
C ALA A 223 11.23 -12.10 -8.52
N MET A 224 11.71 -11.58 -7.38
CA MET A 224 11.28 -10.29 -6.81
C MET A 224 11.49 -9.13 -7.79
N MET A 225 12.54 -9.18 -8.60
CA MET A 225 12.86 -8.13 -9.58
C MET A 225 11.89 -8.05 -10.77
N LYS A 226 10.90 -8.94 -10.86
CA LYS A 226 9.93 -9.03 -11.96
C LYS A 226 8.48 -8.76 -11.50
N PRO A 227 8.18 -7.60 -10.88
CA PRO A 227 6.85 -7.31 -10.33
C PRO A 227 5.73 -7.31 -11.38
N GLU A 228 6.05 -7.14 -12.66
CA GLU A 228 5.12 -7.31 -13.78
C GLU A 228 4.55 -8.73 -13.92
N CYS A 229 5.18 -9.73 -13.30
CA CYS A 229 4.65 -11.09 -13.22
C CYS A 229 3.54 -11.25 -12.18
N SER A 230 3.27 -10.23 -11.34
CA SER A 230 2.14 -10.26 -10.42
C SER A 230 0.80 -10.35 -11.17
N PRO A 231 -0.16 -11.17 -10.72
CA PRO A 231 -1.49 -11.22 -11.30
C PRO A 231 -2.24 -9.88 -11.17
N PHE A 232 -1.78 -9.00 -10.27
CA PHE A 232 -2.36 -7.68 -10.00
C PHE A 232 -1.58 -6.52 -10.66
N ALA A 233 -0.55 -6.83 -11.45
CA ALA A 233 0.25 -5.87 -12.22
C ALA A 233 -0.30 -5.59 -13.63
N LYS A 234 -1.61 -5.76 -13.82
CA LYS A 234 -2.31 -5.53 -15.09
C LYS A 234 -3.70 -4.95 -14.85
N MET A 235 -4.28 -4.34 -15.90
CA MET A 235 -5.67 -3.90 -15.88
C MET A 235 -6.58 -5.12 -15.71
N GLY A 236 -7.52 -5.04 -14.77
CA GLY A 236 -8.57 -6.04 -14.57
C GLY A 236 -9.75 -5.84 -15.54
N PRO A 237 -10.77 -6.70 -15.46
CA PRO A 237 -11.98 -6.59 -16.25
C PRO A 237 -12.82 -5.35 -15.89
N ASP A 238 -13.83 -5.03 -16.68
CA ASP A 238 -14.59 -3.79 -16.56
C ASP A 238 -15.30 -3.60 -15.20
N ASN A 239 -15.72 -4.70 -14.56
CA ASN A 239 -16.33 -4.71 -13.22
C ASN A 239 -15.31 -4.67 -12.06
N ALA A 240 -14.01 -4.73 -12.34
CA ALA A 240 -12.93 -4.51 -11.37
C ALA A 240 -11.63 -4.08 -12.07
N ARG A 241 -11.65 -2.91 -12.74
CA ARG A 241 -10.54 -2.47 -13.61
C ARG A 241 -9.21 -2.30 -12.87
N LEU A 242 -9.27 -1.67 -11.70
CA LEU A 242 -8.09 -1.37 -10.90
C LEU A 242 -8.01 -2.29 -9.67
N GLY A 243 -7.07 -2.00 -8.79
CA GLY A 243 -6.73 -2.82 -7.62
C GLY A 243 -5.41 -2.34 -7.03
N ASN A 244 -4.60 -1.67 -7.84
CA ASN A 244 -3.48 -0.85 -7.42
C ASN A 244 -3.59 0.54 -8.06
N ASN A 245 -2.73 1.46 -7.62
CA ASN A 245 -2.56 2.74 -8.30
C ASN A 245 -2.39 2.57 -9.83
N ARG A 246 -3.16 3.34 -10.60
CA ARG A 246 -3.17 3.34 -12.07
C ARG A 246 -1.77 3.45 -12.69
N GLY A 247 -0.90 4.30 -12.15
CA GLY A 247 0.45 4.48 -12.69
C GLY A 247 1.33 3.22 -12.61
N PHE A 248 1.09 2.37 -11.60
CA PHE A 248 1.75 1.06 -11.51
C PHE A 248 1.14 0.06 -12.49
N VAL A 249 -0.19 -0.01 -12.56
CA VAL A 249 -0.89 -0.91 -13.48
C VAL A 249 -0.52 -0.65 -14.96
N GLU A 250 -0.32 0.62 -15.32
CA GLU A 250 0.10 1.00 -16.68
C GLU A 250 1.59 0.74 -16.95
N LYS A 251 2.44 0.72 -15.91
CA LYS A 251 3.90 0.58 -16.02
C LYS A 251 4.44 -0.26 -14.85
N PRO A 252 4.21 -1.58 -14.86
CA PRO A 252 4.44 -2.41 -13.67
C PRO A 252 5.90 -2.79 -13.42
N HIS A 253 6.83 -2.37 -14.27
CA HIS A 253 8.22 -2.82 -14.20
C HIS A 253 8.99 -2.13 -13.08
N PHE A 254 9.89 -2.87 -12.45
CA PHE A 254 10.76 -2.32 -11.43
C PHE A 254 11.85 -1.45 -12.04
N ARG A 255 11.82 -0.14 -11.76
CA ARG A 255 12.82 0.81 -12.24
C ARG A 255 13.88 1.03 -11.18
N VAL A 256 14.98 0.32 -11.33
CA VAL A 256 16.18 0.48 -10.50
C VAL A 256 16.98 1.67 -10.99
N GLY A 257 17.41 2.52 -10.09
CA GLY A 257 18.27 3.64 -10.43
C GLY A 257 18.18 4.81 -9.44
N PRO A 258 19.03 5.83 -9.63
CA PRO A 258 19.07 7.00 -8.78
C PRO A 258 17.73 7.74 -8.78
N VAL A 259 17.29 8.15 -7.61
CA VAL A 259 16.14 9.04 -7.44
C VAL A 259 16.63 10.49 -7.49
N ARG A 260 15.79 11.38 -8.00
CA ARG A 260 16.10 12.81 -8.00
C ARG A 260 16.22 13.28 -6.54
N PRO A 261 17.32 13.96 -6.15
CA PRO A 261 17.41 14.61 -4.86
C PRO A 261 16.31 15.67 -4.70
N GLU A 262 15.72 15.75 -3.52
CA GLU A 262 14.69 16.71 -3.14
C GLU A 262 15.16 17.39 -1.85
N ASN A 263 14.76 18.65 -1.64
CA ASN A 263 15.07 19.41 -0.43
C ASN A 263 13.79 19.77 0.33
N LEU A 264 13.94 20.13 1.60
CA LEU A 264 12.85 20.61 2.46
C LEU A 264 12.68 22.13 2.45
N ASP A 265 13.68 22.87 1.96
CA ASP A 265 13.79 24.31 2.19
C ASP A 265 13.22 25.17 1.06
N ASP A 266 13.17 24.67 -0.17
CA ASP A 266 12.63 25.44 -1.30
C ASP A 266 11.12 25.69 -1.15
N PRO A 267 10.58 26.78 -1.74
CA PRO A 267 9.15 26.99 -1.80
C PRO A 267 8.40 25.80 -2.43
N LEU A 268 7.15 25.58 -2.01
CA LEU A 268 6.29 24.50 -2.49
C LEU A 268 5.78 24.84 -3.90
N GLU A 269 6.20 24.05 -4.89
CA GLU A 269 5.96 24.30 -6.32
C GLU A 269 4.49 24.17 -6.76
N TRP A 270 3.62 23.65 -5.89
CA TRP A 270 2.18 23.51 -6.14
C TRP A 270 1.33 24.55 -5.40
N VAL A 271 1.95 25.42 -4.60
CA VAL A 271 1.24 26.49 -3.90
C VAL A 271 1.29 27.77 -4.73
N SER A 272 0.11 28.28 -5.09
CA SER A 272 -0.04 29.39 -6.05
C SER A 272 0.66 30.69 -5.63
N ALA A 273 0.83 30.92 -4.33
CA ALA A 273 1.53 32.10 -3.79
C ALA A 273 3.07 32.06 -3.94
N GLY A 274 3.66 30.92 -4.35
CA GLY A 274 5.09 30.77 -4.64
C GLY A 274 6.06 31.00 -3.48
N THR A 275 5.54 31.24 -2.27
CA THR A 275 6.30 31.62 -1.06
C THR A 275 5.99 30.71 0.13
N ALA A 276 5.10 29.73 -0.04
CA ALA A 276 4.81 28.76 1.01
C ALA A 276 5.94 27.74 1.09
N HIS A 277 6.30 27.37 2.32
CA HIS A 277 7.25 26.33 2.65
C HIS A 277 6.55 25.22 3.44
N PHE A 278 7.22 24.08 3.61
CA PHE A 278 6.75 23.08 4.57
C PHE A 278 6.68 23.68 5.97
N ALA A 279 5.62 23.37 6.69
CA ALA A 279 5.47 23.72 8.09
C ALA A 279 6.55 23.02 8.93
N ASP A 280 6.90 23.62 10.07
CA ASP A 280 7.94 23.08 10.96
C ASP A 280 7.65 21.64 11.39
N GLN A 281 6.38 21.29 11.63
CA GLN A 281 5.96 19.93 11.96
C GLN A 281 6.33 18.92 10.85
N THR A 282 6.17 19.30 9.58
CA THR A 282 6.52 18.45 8.45
C THR A 282 8.02 18.28 8.35
N ARG A 283 8.79 19.36 8.53
CA ARG A 283 10.26 19.32 8.51
C ARG A 283 10.81 18.45 9.64
N MET A 284 10.33 18.64 10.87
CA MET A 284 10.70 17.82 12.02
C MET A 284 10.43 16.33 11.78
N LEU A 285 9.24 15.99 11.26
CA LEU A 285 8.90 14.60 10.96
C LEU A 285 9.72 14.05 9.78
N ALA A 286 10.04 14.87 8.77
CA ALA A 286 10.90 14.46 7.66
C ALA A 286 12.31 14.11 8.16
N HIS A 287 12.92 14.95 9.00
CA HIS A 287 14.22 14.67 9.62
C HIS A 287 14.18 13.40 10.49
N GLN A 288 13.11 13.20 11.28
CA GLN A 288 12.93 11.97 12.05
C GLN A 288 12.90 10.72 11.15
N LEU A 289 12.39 10.84 9.92
CA LEU A 289 12.33 9.76 8.93
C LEU A 289 13.56 9.70 8.01
N GLY A 290 14.64 10.42 8.37
CA GLY A 290 15.93 10.39 7.68
C GLY A 290 15.99 11.23 6.41
N TYR A 291 15.07 12.18 6.21
CA TYR A 291 15.15 13.14 5.12
C TYR A 291 15.82 14.42 5.60
N ASP A 292 17.01 14.70 5.07
CA ASP A 292 17.76 15.92 5.32
C ASP A 292 17.53 16.98 4.23
N THR A 293 18.05 18.19 4.47
CA THR A 293 17.93 19.38 3.59
C THR A 293 18.57 19.18 2.22
#